data_AF-A0A225DNP8-F1
#
_entry.id   AF-A0A225DNP8-F1
#
_cell.length_a   1.000
_cell.length_b   1.000
_cell.length_c   1.000
_cell.angle_alpha   90.00
_cell.angle_beta   90.00
_cell.angle_gamma   90.00
#
_symmetry.space_group_name_H-M   'P 1'
#
loop_
_entity.id
_entity.type
_entity.pdbx_description
1 polymer ?
#
loop_
_entity_poly.entity_id
_entity_poly.type
_entity_poly.pdbx_seq_one_letter_code
_entity_poly.pdbx_strand_id
1 'polypeptide(L)'
;MRAILVPVDFDTSFDAGSFHPKTAADRAGGNSLAGGHPLDSEPGPVDNSVPPAPRSGAAPHFLFGVPMRRILPVLLGAAALIASPPAAPAVDRDQLVPAKLPSHSEWPDPLVTFDGQKVTTKEDWATKRRPELKMLFEELMYGRYPTVKTNVTGKVVHEDKEAYGGKATLREVAVSVGVPGAPPFYLLLVTPNKHTGPVPLFVGLNFSGNHTLTADPKVRIPDGWIYPNSPGVKDGKATEADRGKVLDVWPFETIVDHGYAVATVYSGDIIPDNQNVRGGLADVVMPVAAGKKAPWETATVMAWAWGVHRAVDYLQTLPEIDAKRIATVGHSRLGKAAIVTAAFDDRIALAIPHQAGCGGTAPDRRKNPKSEPLDRINKTFPHWFCDNFKAFNDDATKLPFDQHCLVAICAPRPVLFTNATDDQWADPPGQFEVLKAATPVYKLLGVDGVVEGAAPVEGKLTDSRLGYWIRPGKHSMNRDDWAVFIQYADKWLK
;
A
#
# COMPACT_ATOMS: atom_id res chain seq x y z
N MET A 1 31.52 9.90 -36.01
CA MET A 1 30.06 9.92 -35.81
C MET A 1 29.80 10.15 -34.33
N ARG A 2 29.35 11.34 -33.95
CA ARG A 2 29.03 11.71 -32.56
C ARG A 2 27.62 11.22 -32.24
N ALA A 3 27.49 10.36 -31.24
CA ALA A 3 26.21 9.91 -30.71
C ALA A 3 25.52 11.09 -30.00
N ILE A 4 24.27 11.34 -30.41
CA ILE A 4 23.39 12.35 -29.82
C ILE A 4 22.87 11.76 -28.50
N LEU A 5 23.41 12.26 -27.38
CA LEU A 5 22.84 12.05 -26.05
C LEU A 5 21.58 12.91 -25.95
N VAL A 6 20.41 12.28 -26.02
CA VAL A 6 19.14 12.91 -25.64
C VAL A 6 19.04 12.82 -24.10
N PRO A 7 18.95 13.94 -23.38
CA PRO A 7 18.66 13.90 -21.94
C PRO A 7 17.23 13.38 -21.75
N VAL A 8 17.09 12.33 -20.94
CA VAL A 8 15.79 11.84 -20.48
C VAL A 8 15.47 12.61 -19.21
N ASP A 9 14.62 13.63 -19.33
CA ASP A 9 14.02 14.30 -18.18
C ASP A 9 13.07 13.33 -17.48
N PHE A 10 13.53 12.77 -16.36
CA PHE A 10 12.61 12.27 -15.35
C PHE A 10 12.06 13.49 -14.64
N ASP A 11 10.85 13.86 -15.06
CA ASP A 11 10.08 14.90 -14.39
C ASP A 11 9.77 14.44 -12.96
N THR A 12 10.65 14.85 -12.04
CA THR A 12 10.43 14.78 -10.59
C THR A 12 9.72 16.04 -10.11
N SER A 13 9.31 16.93 -11.03
CA SER A 13 8.42 18.02 -10.68
C SER A 13 7.03 17.43 -10.44
N PHE A 14 6.60 17.52 -9.20
CA PHE A 14 5.18 17.64 -8.94
C PHE A 14 4.75 18.91 -9.66
N ASP A 15 4.09 18.76 -10.81
CA ASP A 15 3.50 19.86 -11.56
C ASP A 15 2.36 20.43 -10.71
N ALA A 16 2.71 21.36 -9.82
CA ALA A 16 1.77 22.21 -9.11
C ALA A 16 1.17 23.15 -10.14
N GLY A 17 0.09 22.68 -10.77
CA GLY A 17 -0.65 23.38 -11.81
C GLY A 17 -0.91 24.84 -11.43
N SER A 18 -0.44 25.71 -12.31
CA SER A 18 -0.61 27.15 -12.32
C SER A 18 -2.09 27.52 -12.47
N PHE A 19 -2.73 27.92 -11.38
CA PHE A 19 -3.98 28.69 -11.43
C PHE A 19 -3.68 30.18 -11.20
N HIS A 20 -3.66 30.95 -12.27
CA HIS A 20 -3.92 32.40 -12.17
C HIS A 20 -5.42 32.62 -11.97
N PRO A 21 -5.84 33.39 -10.96
CA PRO A 21 -7.24 33.76 -10.80
C PRO A 21 -7.62 34.75 -11.90
N LYS A 22 -8.54 34.36 -12.78
CA LYS A 22 -9.26 35.35 -13.59
C LYS A 22 -10.23 36.06 -12.65
N THR A 23 -9.95 37.33 -12.42
CA THR A 23 -10.81 38.28 -11.74
C THR A 23 -12.12 38.45 -12.52
N ALA A 24 -13.23 38.44 -11.78
CA ALA A 24 -14.54 38.81 -12.28
C ALA A 24 -14.63 40.34 -12.36
N ALA A 25 -14.71 40.85 -13.59
CA ALA A 25 -15.26 42.16 -13.90
C ALA A 25 -15.87 42.07 -15.31
N ASP A 26 -16.92 42.85 -15.54
CA ASP A 26 -17.72 42.96 -16.77
C ASP A 26 -18.79 41.90 -17.01
N ARG A 27 -19.83 41.92 -16.15
CA ARG A 27 -21.23 42.02 -16.63
C ARG A 27 -22.08 42.87 -15.67
N ALA A 28 -22.05 44.19 -15.86
CA ALA A 28 -23.26 45.00 -15.70
C ALA A 28 -24.24 44.57 -16.81
N GLY A 29 -25.55 44.45 -16.65
CA GLY A 29 -26.49 45.13 -15.77
C GLY A 29 -27.66 45.52 -16.67
N GLY A 30 -28.87 45.04 -16.38
CA GLY A 30 -30.07 45.45 -17.13
C GLY A 30 -31.17 44.40 -17.19
N ASN A 31 -31.98 44.30 -16.15
CA ASN A 31 -33.42 44.64 -16.20
C ASN A 31 -34.12 44.13 -14.93
N SER A 32 -34.59 45.08 -14.13
CA SER A 32 -35.75 44.90 -13.26
C SER A 32 -37.02 44.97 -14.09
N LEU A 33 -38.09 44.29 -13.68
CA LEU A 33 -39.34 44.95 -13.27
C LEU A 33 -40.32 43.94 -12.65
N ALA A 34 -41.11 44.49 -11.74
CA ALA A 34 -41.96 43.84 -10.75
C ALA A 34 -43.36 43.43 -11.23
N GLY A 35 -44.04 42.66 -10.39
CA GLY A 35 -45.50 42.50 -10.29
C GLY A 35 -45.86 41.05 -9.97
N GLY A 36 -46.65 40.66 -8.97
CA GLY A 36 -47.43 41.33 -7.93
C GLY A 36 -48.14 40.24 -7.09
N HIS A 37 -48.56 40.61 -5.86
CA HIS A 37 -49.37 39.95 -4.81
C HIS A 37 -50.48 38.93 -5.21
N PRO A 38 -51.14 38.18 -4.27
CA PRO A 38 -51.31 38.38 -2.79
C PRO A 38 -51.06 37.10 -1.91
N LEU A 39 -50.77 37.18 -0.59
CA LEU A 39 -51.66 37.31 0.60
C LEU A 39 -52.89 36.36 0.53
N ASP A 40 -53.29 35.51 1.48
CA ASP A 40 -53.22 35.46 2.95
C ASP A 40 -53.48 34.00 3.43
N SER A 41 -52.98 33.63 4.62
CA SER A 41 -53.83 33.23 5.77
C SER A 41 -52.98 32.65 6.90
N GLU A 42 -53.19 33.22 8.08
CA GLU A 42 -52.45 33.01 9.32
C GLU A 42 -53.24 32.05 10.27
N PRO A 43 -52.92 31.86 11.57
CA PRO A 43 -52.54 30.58 12.16
C PRO A 43 -53.55 30.02 13.20
N GLY A 44 -53.27 28.85 13.76
CA GLY A 44 -54.01 28.29 14.90
C GLY A 44 -53.29 27.10 15.58
N PRO A 45 -53.56 26.82 16.86
CA PRO A 45 -52.51 26.79 17.88
C PRO A 45 -52.14 25.40 18.45
N VAL A 46 -51.06 25.45 19.22
CA VAL A 46 -50.46 24.44 20.11
C VAL A 46 -51.46 23.91 21.15
N ASP A 47 -51.42 22.60 21.43
CA ASP A 47 -51.86 22.06 22.72
C ASP A 47 -50.93 20.94 23.21
N ASN A 48 -50.59 21.05 24.50
CA ASN A 48 -49.73 20.19 25.30
C ASN A 48 -50.60 19.22 26.10
N SER A 49 -50.33 17.91 26.05
CA SER A 49 -50.73 17.02 27.15
C SER A 49 -49.91 15.73 27.26
N VAL A 50 -49.06 15.70 28.29
CA VAL A 50 -48.62 14.53 29.09
C VAL A 50 -49.67 14.42 30.23
N PRO A 51 -50.04 13.28 30.90
CA PRO A 51 -49.20 12.16 31.42
C PRO A 51 -50.00 10.80 31.52
N PRO A 52 -49.82 9.84 32.46
CA PRO A 52 -48.77 9.59 33.48
C PRO A 52 -48.25 8.13 33.61
N ALA A 53 -47.20 7.97 34.40
CA ALA A 53 -46.77 6.72 35.05
C ALA A 53 -47.45 6.55 36.44
N PRO A 54 -47.45 5.35 37.04
CA PRO A 54 -47.63 5.18 38.48
C PRO A 54 -46.37 4.73 39.22
N ARG A 55 -46.35 5.09 40.51
CA ARG A 55 -45.24 5.05 41.48
C ARG A 55 -45.16 3.74 42.30
N SER A 56 -43.98 3.61 42.91
CA SER A 56 -43.45 2.76 43.99
C SER A 56 -44.36 2.29 45.15
N GLY A 57 -43.98 1.15 45.74
CA GLY A 57 -44.12 0.81 47.17
C GLY A 57 -43.21 -0.40 47.52
N ALA A 58 -42.08 -0.17 48.20
CA ALA A 58 -41.82 -0.44 49.62
C ALA A 58 -41.37 -1.88 49.96
N ALA A 59 -40.14 -1.99 50.50
CA ALA A 59 -39.53 -3.21 51.07
C ALA A 59 -40.04 -3.50 52.50
N PRO A 60 -39.78 -4.71 53.04
CA PRO A 60 -38.68 -4.79 54.01
C PRO A 60 -37.83 -6.08 53.95
N HIS A 61 -36.65 -5.98 54.56
CA HIS A 61 -35.64 -7.02 54.76
C HIS A 61 -36.09 -8.20 55.65
N PHE A 62 -35.65 -9.41 55.32
CA PHE A 62 -35.28 -10.44 56.30
C PHE A 62 -34.10 -11.29 55.79
N LEU A 63 -33.06 -11.35 56.61
CA LEU A 63 -31.86 -12.20 56.47
C LEU A 63 -32.20 -13.65 56.85
N PHE A 64 -31.72 -14.63 56.08
CA PHE A 64 -31.16 -15.89 56.59
C PHE A 64 -30.24 -16.51 55.54
N GLY A 65 -28.98 -16.75 55.90
CA GLY A 65 -27.96 -17.36 55.05
C GLY A 65 -27.87 -18.88 55.22
N VAL A 66 -27.51 -19.58 54.14
CA VAL A 66 -27.02 -20.97 54.10
C VAL A 66 -26.05 -21.09 52.89
N PRO A 67 -24.93 -21.85 52.97
CA PRO A 67 -23.73 -21.57 52.18
C PRO A 67 -23.73 -22.22 50.79
N MET A 68 -23.24 -21.48 49.80
CA MET A 68 -23.10 -21.93 48.42
C MET A 68 -21.78 -22.71 48.27
N ARG A 69 -21.88 -24.03 48.11
CA ARG A 69 -20.76 -24.91 47.72
C ARG A 69 -20.20 -24.44 46.37
N ARG A 70 -18.90 -24.11 46.35
CA ARG A 70 -18.14 -23.86 45.13
C ARG A 70 -18.03 -25.17 44.33
N ILE A 71 -18.76 -25.27 43.23
CA ILE A 71 -18.50 -26.27 42.18
C ILE A 71 -17.66 -25.55 41.13
N LEU A 72 -16.38 -25.90 41.06
CA LEU A 72 -15.45 -25.46 40.03
C LEU A 72 -15.68 -26.34 38.78
N PRO A 73 -16.10 -25.82 37.62
CA PRO A 73 -16.06 -26.61 36.41
C PRO A 73 -14.61 -26.63 35.91
N VAL A 74 -13.98 -27.80 36.00
CA VAL A 74 -12.74 -28.10 35.27
C VAL A 74 -13.12 -28.18 33.78
N LEU A 75 -12.91 -27.08 33.06
CA LEU A 75 -12.90 -27.07 31.60
C LEU A 75 -11.56 -27.67 31.15
N LEU A 76 -11.54 -28.96 30.87
CA LEU A 76 -10.49 -29.58 30.05
C LEU A 76 -10.61 -29.01 28.63
N GLY A 77 -9.89 -27.92 28.36
CA GLY A 77 -9.69 -27.43 27.01
C GLY A 77 -8.78 -28.40 26.25
N ALA A 78 -9.36 -29.20 25.35
CA ALA A 78 -8.60 -29.91 24.34
C ALA A 78 -8.00 -28.86 23.40
N ALA A 79 -6.76 -28.44 23.67
CA ALA A 79 -5.96 -27.71 22.71
C ALA A 79 -5.63 -28.67 21.56
N ALA A 80 -6.40 -28.59 20.48
CA ALA A 80 -5.98 -29.14 19.20
C ALA A 80 -4.73 -28.37 18.77
N LEU A 81 -3.56 -28.93 19.06
CA LEU A 81 -2.32 -28.56 18.40
C LEU A 81 -2.53 -28.81 16.90
N ILE A 82 -2.86 -27.76 16.16
CA ILE A 82 -2.72 -27.76 14.72
C ILE A 82 -1.21 -27.83 14.48
N ALA A 83 -0.70 -29.04 14.28
CA ALA A 83 0.65 -29.24 13.81
C ALA A 83 0.75 -28.54 12.45
N SER A 84 1.60 -27.52 12.35
CA SER A 84 1.96 -26.96 11.05
C SER A 84 2.44 -28.10 10.15
N PRO A 85 1.92 -28.24 8.92
CA PRO A 85 2.41 -29.25 8.00
C PRO A 85 3.92 -29.05 7.79
N PRO A 86 4.70 -30.14 7.66
CA PRO A 86 6.12 -30.04 7.36
C PRO A 86 6.31 -29.23 6.07
N ALA A 87 7.24 -28.29 6.08
CA ALA A 87 7.59 -27.52 4.89
C ALA A 87 7.94 -28.49 3.76
N ALA A 88 7.33 -28.30 2.58
CA ALA A 88 7.71 -29.00 1.36
C ALA A 88 9.24 -28.84 1.15
N PRO A 89 9.91 -29.83 0.52
CA PRO A 89 11.34 -29.69 0.23
C PRO A 89 11.54 -28.42 -0.59
N ALA A 90 12.17 -27.42 0.04
CA ALA A 90 12.46 -26.15 -0.61
C ALA A 90 13.38 -26.44 -1.80
N VAL A 91 13.16 -25.75 -2.93
CA VAL A 91 14.16 -25.69 -4.00
C VAL A 91 15.51 -25.41 -3.36
N ASP A 92 16.48 -26.26 -3.67
CA ASP A 92 17.84 -26.04 -3.20
C ASP A 92 18.33 -24.71 -3.77
N ARG A 93 18.59 -23.74 -2.88
CA ARG A 93 18.97 -22.37 -3.26
C ARG A 93 20.28 -22.35 -4.03
N ASP A 94 21.13 -23.37 -3.89
CA ASP A 94 22.36 -23.51 -4.66
C ASP A 94 22.10 -23.78 -6.16
N GLN A 95 20.88 -24.18 -6.53
CA GLN A 95 20.44 -24.31 -7.93
C GLN A 95 20.01 -22.98 -8.55
N LEU A 96 19.75 -21.94 -7.75
CA LEU A 96 19.25 -20.63 -8.21
C LEU A 96 20.37 -19.69 -8.66
N VAL A 97 21.50 -20.21 -9.12
CA VAL A 97 22.60 -19.41 -9.68
C VAL A 97 22.14 -18.82 -11.02
N PRO A 98 22.00 -17.48 -11.16
CA PRO A 98 21.39 -16.87 -12.36
C PRO A 98 22.00 -17.32 -13.69
N ALA A 99 23.33 -17.46 -13.73
CA ALA A 99 24.05 -17.88 -14.93
C ALA A 99 23.73 -19.32 -15.40
N LYS A 100 23.18 -20.17 -14.52
CA LYS A 100 22.83 -21.56 -14.80
C LYS A 100 21.35 -21.77 -15.15
N LEU A 101 20.52 -20.74 -14.97
CA LEU A 101 19.08 -20.85 -15.23
C LEU A 101 18.80 -20.93 -16.74
N PRO A 102 17.93 -21.87 -17.18
CA PRO A 102 17.52 -21.98 -18.57
C PRO A 102 16.67 -20.79 -19.01
N SER A 103 16.72 -20.47 -20.30
CA SER A 103 15.85 -19.46 -20.93
C SER A 103 14.53 -20.10 -21.37
N HIS A 104 13.41 -19.42 -21.10
CA HIS A 104 12.07 -19.84 -21.50
C HIS A 104 11.32 -18.68 -22.17
N SER A 105 10.96 -18.84 -23.46
CA SER A 105 10.24 -17.82 -24.22
C SER A 105 8.80 -17.58 -23.73
N GLU A 106 8.18 -18.63 -23.19
CA GLU A 106 6.83 -18.57 -22.65
C GLU A 106 6.78 -17.91 -21.27
N TRP A 107 5.62 -17.38 -20.91
CA TRP A 107 5.39 -16.90 -19.55
C TRP A 107 5.39 -18.09 -18.58
N PRO A 108 6.10 -18.01 -17.44
CA PRO A 108 6.08 -19.09 -16.44
C PRO A 108 4.66 -19.38 -15.97
N ASP A 109 4.27 -20.64 -15.93
CA ASP A 109 2.97 -21.01 -15.36
C ASP A 109 3.02 -20.85 -13.82
N PRO A 110 2.19 -19.98 -13.21
CA PRO A 110 2.19 -19.82 -11.76
C PRO A 110 1.75 -21.10 -11.02
N LEU A 111 1.08 -22.04 -11.71
CA LEU A 111 0.66 -23.35 -11.20
C LEU A 111 1.62 -24.49 -11.55
N VAL A 112 2.86 -24.18 -11.93
CA VAL A 112 3.94 -25.18 -12.08
C VAL A 112 5.10 -24.78 -11.18
N THR A 113 5.54 -25.68 -10.31
CA THR A 113 6.70 -25.47 -9.42
C THR A 113 8.01 -25.40 -10.21
N PHE A 114 9.09 -24.95 -9.57
CA PHE A 114 10.39 -24.81 -10.24
C PHE A 114 10.93 -26.15 -10.77
N ASP A 115 10.63 -27.26 -10.10
CA ASP A 115 10.99 -28.62 -10.53
C ASP A 115 9.99 -29.23 -11.54
N GLY A 116 8.98 -28.48 -11.98
CA GLY A 116 8.04 -28.88 -13.03
C GLY A 116 6.78 -29.61 -12.55
N GLN A 117 6.53 -29.71 -11.24
CA GLN A 117 5.31 -30.33 -10.72
C GLN A 117 4.10 -29.40 -10.89
N LYS A 118 2.98 -29.98 -11.31
CA LYS A 118 1.71 -29.25 -11.45
C LYS A 118 1.04 -29.05 -10.09
N VAL A 119 0.57 -27.83 -9.85
CA VAL A 119 -0.21 -27.42 -8.68
C VAL A 119 -1.68 -27.52 -9.02
N THR A 120 -2.36 -28.51 -8.46
CA THR A 120 -3.76 -28.81 -8.82
C THR A 120 -4.75 -28.62 -7.68
N THR A 121 -4.27 -28.41 -6.46
CA THR A 121 -5.10 -28.24 -5.26
C THR A 121 -4.77 -26.94 -4.52
N LYS A 122 -5.72 -26.44 -3.73
CA LYS A 122 -5.50 -25.30 -2.83
C LYS A 122 -4.39 -25.57 -1.80
N GLU A 123 -4.26 -26.82 -1.37
CA GLU A 123 -3.23 -27.26 -0.43
C GLU A 123 -1.83 -27.23 -1.08
N ASP A 124 -1.67 -27.74 -2.30
CA ASP A 124 -0.40 -27.64 -3.04
C ASP A 124 0.02 -26.17 -3.23
N TRP A 125 -0.94 -25.31 -3.56
CA TRP A 125 -0.68 -23.87 -3.67
C TRP A 125 -0.17 -23.30 -2.34
N ALA A 126 -0.90 -23.55 -1.25
CA ALA A 126 -0.60 -22.97 0.06
C ALA A 126 0.71 -23.48 0.67
N THR A 127 1.01 -24.77 0.51
CA THR A 127 2.12 -25.44 1.21
C THR A 127 3.38 -25.60 0.37
N LYS A 128 3.28 -25.55 -0.97
CA LYS A 128 4.41 -25.75 -1.89
C LYS A 128 4.68 -24.51 -2.73
N ARG A 129 3.77 -24.17 -3.65
CA ARG A 129 4.07 -23.19 -4.72
C ARG A 129 4.12 -21.75 -4.23
N ARG A 130 3.21 -21.32 -3.36
CA ARG A 130 3.21 -19.96 -2.84
C ARG A 130 4.46 -19.66 -2.00
N PRO A 131 4.89 -20.52 -1.05
CA PRO A 131 6.18 -20.35 -0.39
C PRO A 131 7.39 -20.40 -1.34
N GLU A 132 7.38 -21.30 -2.33
CA GLU A 132 8.44 -21.37 -3.35
C GLU A 132 8.55 -20.08 -4.15
N LEU A 133 7.44 -19.51 -4.63
CA LEU A 133 7.44 -18.23 -5.34
C LEU A 133 8.00 -17.09 -4.49
N LYS A 134 7.60 -17.00 -3.20
CA LYS A 134 8.17 -16.00 -2.27
C LYS A 134 9.69 -16.14 -2.19
N MET A 135 10.17 -17.37 -2.02
CA MET A 135 11.60 -17.65 -1.96
C MET A 135 12.34 -17.34 -3.27
N LEU A 136 11.76 -17.62 -4.44
CA LEU A 136 12.35 -17.25 -5.73
C LEU A 136 12.48 -15.72 -5.86
N PHE A 137 11.46 -14.95 -5.46
CA PHE A 137 11.50 -13.49 -5.45
C PHE A 137 12.53 -12.94 -4.45
N GLU A 138 12.68 -13.57 -3.29
CA GLU A 138 13.72 -13.24 -2.31
C GLU A 138 15.13 -13.48 -2.87
N GLU A 139 15.38 -14.64 -3.47
CA GLU A 139 16.73 -15.00 -3.93
C GLU A 139 17.14 -14.24 -5.21
N LEU A 140 16.21 -14.03 -6.13
CA LEU A 140 16.54 -13.59 -7.49
C LEU A 140 16.19 -12.13 -7.80
N MET A 141 15.36 -11.46 -7.00
CA MET A 141 14.86 -10.12 -7.35
C MET A 141 14.92 -9.10 -6.21
N TYR A 142 14.13 -9.29 -5.15
CA TYR A 142 13.95 -8.27 -4.12
C TYR A 142 14.95 -8.40 -2.97
N GLY A 143 15.68 -9.51 -2.89
CA GLY A 143 16.54 -9.85 -1.75
C GLY A 143 15.75 -10.51 -0.62
N ARG A 144 16.47 -11.20 0.27
CA ARG A 144 15.85 -11.93 1.38
C ARG A 144 15.07 -11.02 2.32
N TYR A 145 13.94 -11.50 2.82
CA TYR A 145 13.18 -10.80 3.83
C TYR A 145 14.00 -10.68 5.13
N PRO A 146 14.10 -9.49 5.76
CA PRO A 146 14.83 -9.34 7.02
C PRO A 146 14.22 -10.17 8.16
N THR A 147 15.03 -11.06 8.75
CA THR A 147 14.62 -12.00 9.81
C THR A 147 14.99 -11.53 11.22
N VAL A 148 15.41 -10.27 11.36
CA VAL A 148 15.70 -9.64 12.65
C VAL A 148 14.49 -9.73 13.58
N LYS A 149 14.72 -10.08 14.85
CA LYS A 149 13.66 -10.10 15.87
C LYS A 149 13.27 -8.67 16.21
N THR A 150 11.98 -8.37 16.14
CA THR A 150 11.42 -7.07 16.45
C THR A 150 10.48 -7.12 17.65
N ASN A 151 10.38 -6.02 18.37
CA ASN A 151 9.36 -5.75 19.37
C ASN A 151 8.78 -4.37 19.07
N VAL A 152 7.74 -4.33 18.24
CA VAL A 152 7.22 -3.07 17.71
C VAL A 152 6.42 -2.34 18.78
N THR A 153 6.75 -1.07 19.01
CA THR A 153 6.04 -0.16 19.92
C THR A 153 5.87 1.20 19.27
N GLY A 154 4.81 1.92 19.63
CA GLY A 154 4.55 3.27 19.11
C GLY A 154 4.41 4.29 20.23
N LYS A 155 5.02 5.47 20.05
CA LYS A 155 4.85 6.64 20.90
C LYS A 155 4.22 7.76 20.07
N VAL A 156 3.01 8.19 20.43
CA VAL A 156 2.39 9.38 19.83
C VAL A 156 3.25 10.59 20.17
N VAL A 157 3.78 11.27 19.15
CA VAL A 157 4.62 12.47 19.29
C VAL A 157 3.87 13.75 18.96
N HIS A 158 2.78 13.64 18.18
CA HIS A 158 1.84 14.72 17.91
C HIS A 158 0.43 14.15 17.71
N GLU A 159 -0.58 14.89 18.17
CA GLU A 159 -2.00 14.57 18.00
C GLU A 159 -2.80 15.87 17.78
N ASP A 160 -3.61 15.89 16.72
CA ASP A 160 -4.65 16.87 16.47
C ASP A 160 -6.00 16.16 16.32
N LYS A 161 -6.85 16.26 17.34
CA LYS A 161 -8.18 15.63 17.38
C LYS A 161 -9.21 16.36 16.52
N GLU A 162 -8.93 17.61 16.15
CA GLU A 162 -9.83 18.47 15.41
C GLU A 162 -9.40 18.64 13.95
N ALA A 163 -8.52 17.75 13.46
CA ALA A 163 -8.03 17.77 12.09
C ALA A 163 -9.20 17.75 11.09
N TYR A 164 -9.06 18.53 10.01
CA TYR A 164 -10.08 18.69 8.96
C TYR A 164 -11.44 19.16 9.51
N GLY A 165 -11.42 20.12 10.45
CA GLY A 165 -12.63 20.69 11.03
C GLY A 165 -13.40 19.70 11.92
N GLY A 166 -12.68 18.87 12.68
CA GLY A 166 -13.25 17.87 13.57
C GLY A 166 -13.70 16.57 12.89
N LYS A 167 -13.45 16.41 11.58
CA LYS A 167 -13.78 15.18 10.85
C LYS A 167 -12.86 14.01 11.23
N ALA A 168 -11.61 14.28 11.57
CA ALA A 168 -10.62 13.26 11.86
C ALA A 168 -9.71 13.61 13.04
N THR A 169 -9.06 12.58 13.58
CA THR A 169 -7.89 12.71 14.43
C THR A 169 -6.64 12.41 13.60
N LEU A 170 -5.71 13.36 13.54
CA LEU A 170 -4.37 13.20 12.98
C LEU A 170 -3.39 12.87 14.11
N ARG A 171 -2.58 11.83 13.94
CA ARG A 171 -1.48 11.46 14.85
C ARG A 171 -0.20 11.27 14.08
N GLU A 172 0.89 11.79 14.62
CA GLU A 172 2.23 11.33 14.27
C GLU A 172 2.76 10.42 15.37
N VAL A 173 3.21 9.23 14.99
CA VAL A 173 3.68 8.21 15.91
C VAL A 173 5.12 7.85 15.57
N ALA A 174 6.02 7.98 16.53
CA ALA A 174 7.35 7.39 16.46
C ALA A 174 7.25 5.88 16.72
N VAL A 175 7.43 5.07 15.69
CA VAL A 175 7.36 3.61 15.75
C VAL A 175 8.77 3.04 15.90
N SER A 176 9.04 2.40 17.03
CA SER A 176 10.28 1.65 17.28
C SER A 176 10.08 0.18 16.95
N VAL A 177 11.08 -0.44 16.32
CA VAL A 177 11.10 -1.90 16.08
C VAL A 177 11.74 -2.70 17.21
N GLY A 178 12.18 -2.05 18.29
CA GLY A 178 12.77 -2.73 19.46
C GLY A 178 14.16 -3.33 19.23
N VAL A 179 14.85 -2.96 18.15
CA VAL A 179 16.25 -3.35 17.90
C VAL A 179 17.17 -2.30 18.52
N PRO A 180 18.12 -2.67 19.39
CA PRO A 180 19.03 -1.71 20.03
C PRO A 180 19.79 -0.86 19.01
N GLY A 181 19.79 0.46 19.20
CA GLY A 181 20.44 1.42 18.30
C GLY A 181 19.65 1.78 17.04
N ALA A 182 18.57 1.06 16.72
CA ALA A 182 17.75 1.36 15.55
C ALA A 182 16.90 2.63 15.79
N PRO A 183 16.91 3.61 14.88
CA PRO A 183 16.04 4.78 14.99
C PRO A 183 14.57 4.38 14.80
N PRO A 184 13.61 5.14 15.37
CA PRO A 184 12.22 4.98 14.99
C PRO A 184 11.99 5.48 13.56
N PHE A 185 10.95 4.95 12.91
CA PHE A 185 10.34 5.60 11.74
C PHE A 185 9.05 6.30 12.17
N TYR A 186 8.61 7.30 11.41
CA TYR A 186 7.48 8.13 11.81
C TYR A 186 6.26 7.81 10.94
N LEU A 187 5.21 7.32 11.60
CA LEU A 187 3.92 7.00 11.01
C LEU A 187 2.97 8.18 11.19
N LEU A 188 2.47 8.73 10.08
CA LEU A 188 1.35 9.67 10.10
C LEU A 188 0.06 8.87 9.93
N LEU A 189 -0.86 8.95 10.88
CA LEU A 189 -2.15 8.27 10.89
C LEU A 189 -3.28 9.30 10.97
N VAL A 190 -4.22 9.25 10.03
CA VAL A 190 -5.45 10.04 10.06
C VAL A 190 -6.63 9.08 10.18
N THR A 191 -7.43 9.22 11.23
CA THR A 191 -8.57 8.34 11.55
C THR A 191 -9.87 9.15 11.60
N PRO A 192 -10.97 8.72 10.95
CA PRO A 192 -12.26 9.38 11.06
C PRO A 192 -12.72 9.47 12.52
N ASN A 193 -13.20 10.63 12.98
CA ASN A 193 -13.78 10.79 14.31
C ASN A 193 -15.21 10.22 14.39
N LYS A 194 -15.93 10.23 13.26
CA LYS A 194 -17.29 9.68 13.15
C LYS A 194 -17.24 8.24 12.68
N HIS A 195 -17.23 7.31 13.63
CA HIS A 195 -17.28 5.86 13.36
C HIS A 195 -17.98 5.13 14.51
N THR A 196 -18.56 3.96 14.23
CA THR A 196 -19.30 3.15 15.23
C THR A 196 -18.50 1.93 15.70
N GLY A 197 -17.27 1.75 15.21
CA GLY A 197 -16.39 0.62 15.50
C GLY A 197 -15.07 0.74 14.74
N PRO A 198 -14.23 -0.31 14.73
CA PRO A 198 -12.95 -0.28 14.02
C PRO A 198 -13.14 0.02 12.52
N VAL A 199 -12.31 0.90 11.97
CA VAL A 199 -12.41 1.35 10.57
C VAL A 199 -11.39 0.64 9.66
N PRO A 200 -11.74 0.40 8.37
CA PRO A 200 -10.76 -0.06 7.39
C PRO A 200 -9.67 0.98 7.16
N LEU A 201 -8.50 0.57 6.70
CA LEU A 201 -7.30 1.41 6.64
C LEU A 201 -6.60 1.30 5.28
N PHE A 202 -6.19 2.43 4.71
CA PHE A 202 -5.14 2.46 3.69
C PHE A 202 -3.78 2.70 4.34
N VAL A 203 -2.74 1.94 3.96
CA VAL A 203 -1.36 2.12 4.43
C VAL A 203 -0.41 2.20 3.24
N GLY A 204 0.60 3.07 3.29
CA GLY A 204 1.58 3.16 2.21
C GLY A 204 2.78 4.05 2.51
N LEU A 205 3.75 4.05 1.61
CA LEU A 205 4.92 4.91 1.73
C LEU A 205 4.72 6.23 0.99
N ASN A 206 5.36 7.29 1.48
CA ASN A 206 5.49 8.56 0.79
C ASN A 206 6.96 8.88 0.43
N PHE A 207 7.14 9.76 -0.55
CA PHE A 207 8.44 10.05 -1.16
C PHE A 207 9.30 11.05 -0.39
N SER A 208 8.71 12.05 0.26
CA SER A 208 9.46 13.24 0.67
C SER A 208 9.21 13.67 2.12
N GLY A 209 8.59 12.80 2.94
CA GLY A 209 8.30 13.09 4.33
C GLY A 209 6.82 13.35 4.59
N ASN A 210 6.37 12.98 5.79
CA ASN A 210 4.96 13.12 6.21
C ASN A 210 4.47 14.58 6.17
N HIS A 211 5.34 15.53 6.51
CA HIS A 211 5.05 16.98 6.50
C HIS A 211 4.69 17.53 5.12
N THR A 212 5.08 16.84 4.04
CA THR A 212 4.71 17.27 2.68
C THR A 212 3.24 16.97 2.34
N LEU A 213 2.60 16.07 3.09
CA LEU A 213 1.22 15.60 2.92
C LEU A 213 0.22 16.28 3.87
N THR A 214 0.66 17.24 4.67
CA THR A 214 -0.21 17.99 5.58
C THR A 214 0.28 19.41 5.78
N ALA A 215 -0.64 20.34 5.99
CA ALA A 215 -0.32 21.72 6.35
C ALA A 215 -0.07 21.89 7.86
N ASP A 216 -0.29 20.85 8.67
CA ASP A 216 -0.10 20.90 10.12
C ASP A 216 1.38 21.21 10.45
N PRO A 217 1.68 22.35 11.10
CA PRO A 217 3.06 22.77 11.37
C PRO A 217 3.76 21.92 12.44
N LYS A 218 3.02 21.07 13.19
CA LYS A 218 3.58 20.24 14.25
C LYS A 218 4.02 18.86 13.78
N VAL A 219 3.60 18.45 12.57
CA VAL A 219 4.14 17.22 11.95
C VAL A 219 5.61 17.43 11.63
N ARG A 220 6.44 16.49 12.06
CA ARG A 220 7.90 16.58 12.01
C ARG A 220 8.40 16.68 10.57
N ILE A 221 9.42 17.52 10.39
CA ILE A 221 10.28 17.50 9.22
C ILE A 221 11.39 16.44 9.44
N PRO A 222 11.58 15.48 8.53
CA PRO A 222 12.60 14.46 8.68
C PRO A 222 14.00 15.06 8.55
N ASP A 223 14.93 14.57 9.38
CA ASP A 223 16.35 14.94 9.33
C ASP A 223 17.13 14.16 8.25
N GLY A 224 16.50 13.13 7.67
CA GLY A 224 17.09 12.26 6.65
C GLY A 224 17.25 12.93 5.29
N TRP A 225 17.91 12.22 4.37
CA TRP A 225 18.04 12.67 2.98
C TRP A 225 16.67 12.82 2.33
N ILE A 226 16.52 13.83 1.48
CA ILE A 226 15.36 14.08 0.63
C ILE A 226 15.87 14.36 -0.80
N TYR A 227 15.05 14.03 -1.80
CA TYR A 227 15.35 14.32 -3.21
C TYR A 227 15.68 15.80 -3.41
N PRO A 228 16.89 16.15 -3.89
CA PRO A 228 17.31 17.55 -4.04
C PRO A 228 16.41 18.39 -4.96
N ASN A 229 15.70 17.76 -5.90
CA ASN A 229 14.83 18.43 -6.86
C ASN A 229 13.38 18.59 -6.36
N SER A 230 13.05 18.09 -5.17
CA SER A 230 11.71 18.26 -4.61
C SER A 230 11.45 19.74 -4.24
N PRO A 231 10.23 20.26 -4.45
CA PRO A 231 9.90 21.64 -4.14
C PRO A 231 10.18 22.01 -2.68
N GLY A 232 10.92 23.10 -2.45
CA GLY A 232 11.22 23.59 -1.09
C GLY A 232 12.39 22.90 -0.37
N VAL A 233 12.98 21.86 -0.97
CA VAL A 233 14.14 21.15 -0.43
C VAL A 233 15.43 21.94 -0.67
N LYS A 234 16.35 21.91 0.31
CA LYS A 234 17.67 22.54 0.20
C LYS A 234 18.75 21.55 0.58
N ASP A 235 19.77 21.42 -0.27
CA ASP A 235 20.94 20.55 -0.03
C ASP A 235 20.56 19.10 0.33
N GLY A 236 19.50 18.57 -0.28
CA GLY A 236 19.00 17.23 -0.01
C GLY A 236 18.37 17.06 1.38
N LYS A 237 17.89 18.15 1.99
CA LYS A 237 17.19 18.16 3.28
C LYS A 237 15.85 18.87 3.18
N ALA A 238 14.85 18.31 3.85
CA ALA A 238 13.54 18.94 3.97
C ALA A 238 13.64 20.27 4.72
N THR A 239 12.75 21.21 4.41
CA THR A 239 12.69 22.53 5.05
C THR A 239 11.25 22.97 5.14
N GLU A 240 10.84 23.81 6.09
CA GLU A 240 9.45 24.28 6.20
C GLU A 240 8.79 24.78 4.88
N ALA A 241 9.58 25.19 3.88
CA ALA A 241 9.07 25.57 2.56
C ALA A 241 8.46 24.41 1.75
N ASP A 242 8.72 23.15 2.09
CA ASP A 242 8.18 21.95 1.43
C ASP A 242 6.89 21.41 2.08
N ARG A 243 6.50 21.94 3.25
CA ARG A 243 5.31 21.54 3.99
C ARG A 243 4.06 21.70 3.15
N GLY A 244 3.22 20.68 3.13
CA GLY A 244 1.96 20.68 2.39
C GLY A 244 2.09 20.94 0.88
N LYS A 245 3.25 20.67 0.26
CA LYS A 245 3.43 20.89 -1.19
C LYS A 245 2.79 19.82 -2.07
N VAL A 246 2.40 18.67 -1.51
CA VAL A 246 1.85 17.54 -2.28
C VAL A 246 0.58 16.96 -1.63
N LEU A 247 -0.27 17.83 -1.07
CA LEU A 247 -1.54 17.46 -0.42
C LEU A 247 -2.46 16.62 -1.32
N ASP A 248 -2.43 16.87 -2.63
CA ASP A 248 -3.30 16.18 -3.59
C ASP A 248 -2.89 14.73 -3.89
N VAL A 249 -1.68 14.34 -3.49
CA VAL A 249 -1.17 12.97 -3.69
C VAL A 249 -1.82 12.01 -2.69
N TRP A 250 -2.13 12.46 -1.48
CA TRP A 250 -2.86 11.71 -0.46
C TRP A 250 -3.99 12.57 0.10
N PRO A 251 -5.19 12.54 -0.51
CA PRO A 251 -6.32 13.38 -0.12
C PRO A 251 -6.96 12.84 1.17
N PHE A 252 -6.28 13.06 2.30
CA PHE A 252 -6.65 12.50 3.60
C PHE A 252 -8.11 12.79 4.00
N GLU A 253 -8.59 14.01 3.78
CA GLU A 253 -9.98 14.37 4.08
C GLU A 253 -10.99 13.56 3.24
N THR A 254 -10.72 13.36 1.94
CA THR A 254 -11.57 12.54 1.06
C THR A 254 -11.59 11.08 1.52
N ILE A 255 -10.43 10.52 1.89
CA ILE A 255 -10.35 9.14 2.38
C ILE A 255 -11.17 8.98 3.68
N VAL A 256 -11.07 9.96 4.59
CA VAL A 256 -11.85 10.03 5.83
C VAL A 256 -13.35 10.14 5.58
N ASP A 257 -13.77 11.00 4.64
CA ASP A 257 -15.18 11.20 4.29
C ASP A 257 -15.83 9.89 3.78
N HIS A 258 -15.04 8.95 3.24
CA HIS A 258 -15.49 7.61 2.84
C HIS A 258 -15.40 6.54 3.95
N GLY A 259 -15.02 6.93 5.16
CA GLY A 259 -15.00 6.07 6.35
C GLY A 259 -13.75 5.19 6.48
N TYR A 260 -12.65 5.56 5.81
CA TYR A 260 -11.36 4.87 5.93
C TYR A 260 -10.40 5.68 6.79
N ALA A 261 -9.61 5.00 7.60
CA ALA A 261 -8.36 5.56 8.09
C ALA A 261 -7.30 5.54 6.98
N VAL A 262 -6.26 6.37 7.14
CA VAL A 262 -5.11 6.40 6.25
C VAL A 262 -3.83 6.56 7.04
N ALA A 263 -2.83 5.75 6.74
CA ALA A 263 -1.52 5.74 7.38
C ALA A 263 -0.41 5.82 6.34
N THR A 264 0.60 6.66 6.61
CA THR A 264 1.77 6.75 5.74
C THR A 264 3.08 6.87 6.51
N VAL A 265 4.15 6.36 5.90
CA VAL A 265 5.51 6.43 6.43
C VAL A 265 6.41 6.99 5.33
N TYR A 266 7.35 7.86 5.70
CA TYR A 266 8.39 8.30 4.79
C TYR A 266 9.32 7.13 4.44
N SER A 267 9.48 6.81 3.14
CA SER A 267 10.33 5.69 2.70
C SER A 267 11.79 5.82 3.17
N GLY A 268 12.32 7.04 3.26
CA GLY A 268 13.68 7.30 3.73
C GLY A 268 13.93 7.11 5.22
N ASP A 269 12.88 7.07 6.06
CA ASP A 269 13.01 6.62 7.45
C ASP A 269 13.31 5.12 7.53
N ILE A 270 12.93 4.35 6.50
CA ILE A 270 13.25 2.92 6.39
C ILE A 270 14.63 2.75 5.75
N ILE A 271 14.78 3.26 4.53
CA ILE A 271 16.05 3.32 3.80
C ILE A 271 15.96 4.46 2.77
N PRO A 272 16.92 5.40 2.77
CA PRO A 272 16.98 6.47 1.77
C PRO A 272 17.03 5.92 0.34
N ASP A 273 16.31 6.55 -0.58
CA ASP A 273 16.32 6.17 -1.99
C ASP A 273 17.55 6.68 -2.74
N ASN A 274 18.72 6.37 -2.21
CA ASN A 274 20.00 6.79 -2.75
C ASN A 274 21.10 5.82 -2.30
N GLN A 275 21.70 5.09 -3.24
CA GLN A 275 22.77 4.12 -2.99
C GLN A 275 23.98 4.66 -2.20
N ASN A 276 24.24 5.97 -2.29
CA ASN A 276 25.37 6.64 -1.66
C ASN A 276 25.05 7.22 -0.28
N VAL A 277 23.79 7.15 0.13
CA VAL A 277 23.33 7.62 1.44
C VAL A 277 23.12 6.41 2.34
N ARG A 278 23.62 6.51 3.56
CA ARG A 278 23.28 5.61 4.66
C ARG A 278 22.29 6.33 5.55
N GLY A 279 21.34 5.59 6.11
CA GLY A 279 20.38 6.15 7.05
C GLY A 279 19.14 5.29 7.22
N GLY A 280 18.24 5.84 8.03
CA GLY A 280 17.00 5.18 8.38
C GLY A 280 17.23 3.90 9.17
N LEU A 281 16.20 3.06 9.16
CA LEU A 281 16.15 1.83 9.92
C LEU A 281 17.12 0.76 9.40
N ALA A 282 17.33 0.71 8.08
CA ALA A 282 18.13 -0.31 7.41
C ALA A 282 19.60 -0.31 7.84
N ASP A 283 20.17 0.84 8.21
CA ASP A 283 21.56 0.94 8.68
C ASP A 283 21.84 0.05 9.90
N VAL A 284 20.82 -0.18 10.75
CA VAL A 284 20.95 -0.97 11.97
C VAL A 284 20.36 -2.36 11.81
N VAL A 285 19.22 -2.48 11.12
CA VAL A 285 18.47 -3.74 11.07
C VAL A 285 18.77 -4.59 9.83
N MET A 286 19.44 -4.01 8.83
CA MET A 286 19.88 -4.68 7.60
C MET A 286 21.36 -4.33 7.29
N PRO A 287 22.29 -4.48 8.25
CA PRO A 287 23.67 -4.06 8.04
C PRO A 287 24.37 -4.98 7.04
N VAL A 288 24.77 -4.44 5.91
CA VAL A 288 25.62 -5.15 4.95
C VAL A 288 27.07 -5.07 5.44
N ALA A 289 27.66 -6.19 5.82
CA ALA A 289 29.06 -6.24 6.24
C ALA A 289 29.99 -5.82 5.09
N ALA A 290 30.92 -4.91 5.37
CA ALA A 290 31.88 -4.42 4.37
C ALA A 290 32.63 -5.58 3.69
N GLY A 291 32.58 -5.63 2.35
CA GLY A 291 33.26 -6.64 1.54
C GLY A 291 32.61 -8.04 1.51
N LYS A 292 31.41 -8.21 2.07
CA LYS A 292 30.70 -9.52 2.14
C LYS A 292 29.21 -9.40 1.78
N LYS A 293 28.86 -8.62 0.76
CA LYS A 293 27.47 -8.55 0.28
C LYS A 293 27.14 -9.85 -0.46
N ALA A 294 26.18 -10.61 0.03
CA ALA A 294 25.67 -11.76 -0.71
C ALA A 294 24.84 -11.27 -1.91
N PRO A 295 24.77 -11.98 -3.05
CA PRO A 295 24.07 -11.47 -4.20
C PRO A 295 22.54 -11.44 -4.04
N TRP A 296 22.00 -12.10 -3.01
CA TRP A 296 20.59 -12.10 -2.57
C TRP A 296 20.33 -11.21 -1.33
N GLU A 297 21.27 -10.31 -0.97
CA GLU A 297 21.09 -9.37 0.13
C GLU A 297 19.78 -8.57 -0.02
N THR A 298 19.11 -8.27 1.08
CA THR A 298 17.90 -7.43 1.11
C THR A 298 18.11 -6.16 0.30
N ALA A 299 17.26 -5.93 -0.71
CA ALA A 299 17.29 -4.72 -1.50
C ALA A 299 16.28 -3.69 -1.01
N THR A 300 16.38 -2.47 -1.53
CA THR A 300 15.59 -1.31 -1.07
C THR A 300 14.08 -1.55 -1.14
N VAL A 301 13.59 -2.21 -2.20
CA VAL A 301 12.15 -2.50 -2.34
C VAL A 301 11.65 -3.46 -1.26
N MET A 302 12.42 -4.51 -0.94
CA MET A 302 12.10 -5.43 0.16
C MET A 302 12.20 -4.74 1.53
N ALA A 303 13.21 -3.88 1.73
CA ALA A 303 13.38 -3.12 2.96
C ALA A 303 12.19 -2.19 3.21
N TRP A 304 11.75 -1.46 2.18
CA TRP A 304 10.54 -0.64 2.21
C TRP A 304 9.29 -1.46 2.55
N ALA A 305 9.08 -2.60 1.89
CA ALA A 305 7.95 -3.47 2.19
C ALA A 305 7.99 -3.98 3.65
N TRP A 306 9.17 -4.38 4.13
CA TRP A 306 9.40 -4.76 5.52
C TRP A 306 9.06 -3.62 6.48
N GLY A 307 9.43 -2.38 6.17
CA GLY A 307 9.07 -1.19 6.96
C GLY A 307 7.56 -1.00 7.08
N VAL A 308 6.81 -1.19 5.99
CA VAL A 308 5.34 -1.16 6.02
C VAL A 308 4.78 -2.28 6.90
N HIS A 309 5.35 -3.50 6.88
CA HIS A 309 4.91 -4.56 7.79
C HIS A 309 5.12 -4.18 9.26
N ARG A 310 6.18 -3.42 9.59
CA ARG A 310 6.40 -2.90 10.96
C ARG A 310 5.37 -1.82 11.32
N ALA A 311 4.95 -1.00 10.36
CA ALA A 311 3.83 -0.08 10.56
C ALA A 311 2.53 -0.84 10.85
N VAL A 312 2.25 -1.90 10.08
CA VAL A 312 1.09 -2.79 10.29
C VAL A 312 1.17 -3.48 11.66
N ASP A 313 2.35 -3.89 12.11
CA ASP A 313 2.56 -4.46 13.45
C ASP A 313 2.04 -3.54 14.55
N TYR A 314 2.24 -2.22 14.42
CA TYR A 314 1.71 -1.22 15.33
C TYR A 314 0.22 -0.93 15.09
N LEU A 315 -0.19 -0.70 13.83
CA LEU A 315 -1.56 -0.32 13.47
C LEU A 315 -2.61 -1.33 13.94
N GLN A 316 -2.32 -2.63 13.86
CA GLN A 316 -3.23 -3.68 14.32
C GLN A 316 -3.41 -3.71 15.85
N THR A 317 -2.57 -2.99 16.62
CA THR A 317 -2.72 -2.85 18.08
C THR A 317 -3.73 -1.77 18.46
N LEU A 318 -4.11 -0.91 17.52
CA LEU A 318 -5.02 0.20 17.76
C LEU A 318 -6.48 -0.30 17.70
N PRO A 319 -7.27 -0.12 18.76
CA PRO A 319 -8.65 -0.61 18.81
C PRO A 319 -9.57 0.06 17.77
N GLU A 320 -9.23 1.25 17.29
CA GLU A 320 -9.97 1.95 16.24
C GLU A 320 -9.69 1.44 14.82
N ILE A 321 -8.68 0.59 14.61
CA ILE A 321 -8.32 0.07 13.29
C ILE A 321 -8.82 -1.37 13.14
N ASP A 322 -9.50 -1.64 12.03
CA ASP A 322 -9.88 -3.00 11.66
C ASP A 322 -8.70 -3.74 11.01
N ALA A 323 -8.02 -4.56 11.81
CA ALA A 323 -6.87 -5.34 11.37
C ALA A 323 -7.16 -6.34 10.23
N LYS A 324 -8.43 -6.64 9.91
CA LYS A 324 -8.80 -7.51 8.80
C LYS A 324 -9.03 -6.76 7.49
N ARG A 325 -9.01 -5.42 7.52
CA ARG A 325 -9.37 -4.55 6.38
C ARG A 325 -8.31 -3.50 6.12
N ILE A 326 -7.08 -3.96 5.91
CA ILE A 326 -5.92 -3.11 5.59
C ILE A 326 -5.61 -3.20 4.09
N ALA A 327 -5.68 -2.09 3.38
CA ALA A 327 -5.24 -1.95 2.00
C ALA A 327 -3.84 -1.34 1.93
N THR A 328 -2.92 -1.93 1.17
CA THR A 328 -1.64 -1.30 0.87
C THR A 328 -1.71 -0.51 -0.43
N VAL A 329 -1.18 0.71 -0.44
CA VAL A 329 -1.16 1.62 -1.59
C VAL A 329 0.24 2.17 -1.78
N GLY A 330 0.69 2.27 -3.02
CA GLY A 330 1.93 2.97 -3.35
C GLY A 330 1.97 3.36 -4.81
N HIS A 331 2.69 4.44 -5.10
CA HIS A 331 2.86 4.96 -6.45
C HIS A 331 4.27 4.69 -6.97
N SER A 332 4.42 4.31 -8.24
CA SER A 332 5.71 4.18 -8.91
C SER A 332 6.62 3.16 -8.20
N ARG A 333 7.86 3.53 -7.86
CA ARG A 333 8.78 2.71 -7.04
C ARG A 333 8.18 2.28 -5.68
N LEU A 334 7.33 3.10 -5.07
CA LEU A 334 6.63 2.75 -3.83
C LEU A 334 5.41 1.85 -4.11
N GLY A 335 4.90 1.84 -5.34
CA GLY A 335 3.94 0.84 -5.83
C GLY A 335 4.59 -0.55 -5.96
N LYS A 336 5.87 -0.63 -6.37
CA LYS A 336 6.65 -1.88 -6.31
C LYS A 336 6.71 -2.39 -4.88
N ALA A 337 7.02 -1.51 -3.92
CA ALA A 337 7.01 -1.86 -2.50
C ALA A 337 5.62 -2.31 -2.02
N ALA A 338 4.55 -1.64 -2.45
CA ALA A 338 3.18 -1.98 -2.05
C ALA A 338 2.76 -3.40 -2.47
N ILE A 339 3.06 -3.83 -3.70
CA ILE A 339 2.76 -5.22 -4.10
C ILE A 339 3.64 -6.24 -3.38
N VAL A 340 4.91 -5.92 -3.10
CA VAL A 340 5.79 -6.76 -2.28
C VAL A 340 5.25 -6.84 -0.84
N THR A 341 4.76 -5.74 -0.27
CA THR A 341 4.10 -5.74 1.04
C THR A 341 2.92 -6.71 1.04
N ALA A 342 2.02 -6.61 0.08
CA ALA A 342 0.88 -7.52 -0.01
C ALA A 342 1.33 -8.97 -0.21
N ALA A 343 2.31 -9.24 -1.08
CA ALA A 343 2.77 -10.59 -1.35
C ALA A 343 3.38 -11.26 -0.10
N PHE A 344 4.15 -10.51 0.70
CA PHE A 344 4.89 -11.05 1.85
C PHE A 344 4.14 -10.97 3.18
N ASP A 345 3.01 -10.28 3.25
CA ASP A 345 2.19 -10.16 4.46
C ASP A 345 0.71 -10.45 4.20
N ASP A 346 0.22 -11.55 4.80
CA ASP A 346 -1.15 -12.03 4.62
C ASP A 346 -2.19 -11.20 5.40
N ARG A 347 -1.76 -10.28 6.27
CA ARG A 347 -2.66 -9.33 6.96
C ARG A 347 -3.19 -8.24 6.04
N ILE A 348 -2.46 -7.94 4.96
CA ILE A 348 -2.92 -6.99 3.95
C ILE A 348 -4.11 -7.62 3.23
N ALA A 349 -5.27 -6.96 3.23
CA ALA A 349 -6.50 -7.45 2.63
C ALA A 349 -6.67 -7.02 1.16
N LEU A 350 -6.02 -5.94 0.72
CA LEU A 350 -6.10 -5.39 -0.64
C LEU A 350 -4.75 -4.77 -1.05
N ALA A 351 -4.34 -4.98 -2.30
CA ALA A 351 -3.13 -4.35 -2.86
C ALA A 351 -3.44 -3.38 -4.00
N ILE A 352 -2.89 -2.17 -3.94
CA ILE A 352 -3.00 -1.12 -4.97
C ILE A 352 -1.60 -0.61 -5.35
N PRO A 353 -0.82 -1.38 -6.14
CA PRO A 353 0.48 -0.95 -6.67
C PRO A 353 0.30 -0.03 -7.89
N HIS A 354 -0.06 1.22 -7.64
CA HIS A 354 -0.39 2.20 -8.67
C HIS A 354 0.84 2.55 -9.53
N GLN A 355 0.72 2.37 -10.86
CA GLN A 355 1.75 2.70 -11.84
C GLN A 355 3.15 2.15 -11.48
N ALA A 356 3.22 0.92 -10.97
CA ALA A 356 4.47 0.39 -10.43
C ALA A 356 5.45 -0.11 -11.50
N GLY A 357 5.05 -0.32 -12.76
CA GLY A 357 5.96 -0.53 -13.89
C GLY A 357 6.93 -1.71 -13.75
N CYS A 358 8.11 -1.60 -14.37
CA CYS A 358 9.15 -2.63 -14.38
C CYS A 358 9.56 -3.03 -12.96
N GLY A 359 9.75 -4.33 -12.74
CA GLY A 359 10.05 -4.90 -11.43
C GLY A 359 8.98 -4.68 -10.36
N GLY A 360 7.71 -4.51 -10.78
CA GLY A 360 6.56 -4.36 -9.90
C GLY A 360 5.28 -4.94 -10.51
N THR A 361 4.70 -4.24 -11.50
CA THR A 361 3.42 -4.63 -12.12
C THR A 361 3.50 -4.86 -13.62
N ALA A 362 4.54 -4.34 -14.28
CA ALA A 362 4.81 -4.63 -15.69
C ALA A 362 5.59 -5.94 -15.84
N PRO A 363 5.35 -6.71 -16.91
CA PRO A 363 6.10 -7.94 -17.15
C PRO A 363 7.55 -7.66 -17.56
N ASP A 364 8.50 -8.31 -16.88
CA ASP A 364 9.93 -8.10 -17.13
C ASP A 364 10.39 -8.75 -18.45
N ARG A 365 9.72 -9.83 -18.89
CA ARG A 365 10.03 -10.49 -20.17
C ARG A 365 9.49 -9.77 -21.40
N ARG A 366 8.55 -8.83 -21.25
CA ARG A 366 7.90 -8.22 -22.41
C ARG A 366 8.83 -7.22 -23.08
N LYS A 367 9.08 -7.43 -24.36
CA LYS A 367 9.85 -6.51 -25.21
C LYS A 367 8.94 -5.41 -25.76
N ASN A 368 8.65 -4.39 -24.95
CA ASN A 368 8.00 -3.15 -25.41
C ASN A 368 9.05 -2.03 -25.52
N PRO A 369 9.32 -1.47 -26.72
CA PRO A 369 10.35 -0.44 -26.89
C PRO A 369 10.01 0.89 -26.20
N LYS A 370 8.77 1.08 -25.74
CA LYS A 370 8.34 2.28 -25.00
C LYS A 370 8.43 2.12 -23.48
N SER A 371 8.58 0.90 -22.97
CA SER A 371 8.62 0.63 -21.53
C SER A 371 10.04 0.65 -20.98
N GLU A 372 10.17 0.81 -19.67
CA GLU A 372 11.44 0.71 -18.95
C GLU A 372 12.11 -0.66 -19.19
N PRO A 373 13.31 -0.69 -19.77
CA PRO A 373 14.07 -1.92 -19.88
C PRO A 373 14.64 -2.38 -18.53
N LEU A 374 14.75 -3.69 -18.36
CA LEU A 374 15.31 -4.30 -17.13
C LEU A 374 16.76 -3.86 -16.85
N ASP A 375 17.58 -3.72 -17.90
CA ASP A 375 18.95 -3.23 -17.74
C ASP A 375 19.00 -1.76 -17.29
N ARG A 376 18.05 -0.94 -17.76
CA ARG A 376 17.98 0.48 -17.44
C ARG A 376 17.65 0.69 -15.98
N ILE A 377 16.61 0.03 -15.46
CA ILE A 377 16.21 0.17 -14.05
C ILE A 377 17.32 -0.28 -13.10
N ASN A 378 18.02 -1.38 -13.41
CA ASN A 378 19.12 -1.90 -12.58
C ASN A 378 20.39 -1.03 -12.65
N LYS A 379 20.64 -0.33 -13.76
CA LYS A 379 21.77 0.62 -13.88
C LYS A 379 21.47 1.95 -13.20
N THR A 380 20.25 2.45 -13.30
CA THR A 380 19.85 3.74 -12.72
C THR A 380 19.60 3.64 -11.22
N PHE A 381 19.03 2.53 -10.75
CA PHE A 381 18.71 2.29 -9.34
C PHE A 381 19.29 0.96 -8.84
N PRO A 382 20.64 0.84 -8.79
CA PRO A 382 21.31 -0.43 -8.48
C PRO A 382 21.08 -0.96 -7.06
N HIS A 383 20.43 -0.18 -6.19
CA HIS A 383 20.03 -0.51 -4.83
C HIS A 383 18.59 -1.05 -4.72
N TRP A 384 17.74 -0.91 -5.75
CA TRP A 384 16.33 -1.32 -5.67
C TRP A 384 16.12 -2.83 -5.61
N PHE A 385 16.98 -3.57 -6.31
CA PHE A 385 16.93 -5.04 -6.44
C PHE A 385 18.24 -5.67 -6.00
N CYS A 386 18.22 -6.98 -5.70
CA CYS A 386 19.41 -7.70 -5.29
C CYS A 386 20.38 -7.90 -6.47
N ASP A 387 21.63 -8.27 -6.20
CA ASP A 387 22.63 -8.37 -7.27
C ASP A 387 22.37 -9.55 -8.21
N ASN A 388 21.72 -10.62 -7.74
CA ASN A 388 21.26 -11.72 -8.60
C ASN A 388 20.35 -11.22 -9.73
N PHE A 389 19.49 -10.23 -9.45
CA PHE A 389 18.55 -9.72 -10.45
C PHE A 389 19.25 -9.09 -11.66
N LYS A 390 20.43 -8.52 -11.43
CA LYS A 390 21.22 -7.82 -12.46
C LYS A 390 21.77 -8.78 -13.51
N ALA A 391 21.88 -10.07 -13.19
CA ALA A 391 22.30 -11.09 -14.14
C ALA A 391 21.26 -11.35 -15.25
N PHE A 392 20.03 -10.85 -15.09
CA PHE A 392 18.94 -10.99 -16.07
C PHE A 392 18.78 -9.78 -16.98
N ASN A 393 19.60 -8.73 -16.84
CA ASN A 393 19.51 -7.48 -17.60
C ASN A 393 19.38 -7.69 -19.13
N ASP A 394 20.15 -8.63 -19.67
CA ASP A 394 20.18 -8.91 -21.11
C ASP A 394 19.14 -9.97 -21.53
N ASP A 395 18.63 -10.75 -20.57
CA ASP A 395 17.73 -11.86 -20.83
C ASP A 395 16.82 -12.19 -19.64
N ALA A 396 15.70 -11.46 -19.55
CA ALA A 396 14.66 -11.70 -18.56
C ALA A 396 13.97 -13.07 -18.72
N THR A 397 14.13 -13.75 -19.86
CA THR A 397 13.51 -15.06 -20.10
C THR A 397 14.09 -16.17 -19.23
N LYS A 398 15.26 -15.93 -18.60
CA LYS A 398 15.90 -16.82 -17.63
C LYS A 398 15.35 -16.74 -16.22
N LEU A 399 14.55 -15.71 -15.91
CA LEU A 399 13.83 -15.71 -14.63
C LEU A 399 12.93 -16.98 -14.58
N PRO A 400 12.68 -17.58 -13.41
CA PRO A 400 11.72 -18.67 -13.28
C PRO A 400 10.29 -18.19 -12.93
N PHE A 401 10.09 -16.88 -12.88
CA PHE A 401 8.82 -16.20 -12.60
C PHE A 401 8.72 -14.92 -13.45
N ASP A 402 7.53 -14.33 -13.56
CA ASP A 402 7.34 -12.93 -13.95
C ASP A 402 6.42 -12.25 -12.92
N GLN A 403 6.11 -10.97 -13.11
CA GLN A 403 5.30 -10.20 -12.15
C GLN A 403 3.88 -10.75 -11.94
N HIS A 404 3.33 -11.57 -12.84
CA HIS A 404 2.05 -12.26 -12.60
C HIS A 404 2.15 -13.32 -11.50
N CYS A 405 3.33 -13.90 -11.28
CA CYS A 405 3.58 -14.76 -10.13
C CYS A 405 3.55 -13.96 -8.81
N LEU A 406 3.98 -12.70 -8.82
CA LEU A 406 3.89 -11.83 -7.64
C LEU A 406 2.43 -11.50 -7.29
N VAL A 407 1.62 -11.19 -8.32
CA VAL A 407 0.16 -11.04 -8.17
C VAL A 407 -0.48 -12.34 -7.69
N ALA A 408 -0.04 -13.49 -8.20
CA ALA A 408 -0.55 -14.79 -7.78
C ALA A 408 -0.29 -15.06 -6.30
N ILE A 409 0.87 -14.69 -5.75
CA ILE A 409 1.17 -14.79 -4.30
C ILE A 409 0.13 -14.03 -3.45
N CYS A 410 -0.50 -12.98 -4.00
CA CYS A 410 -1.54 -12.23 -3.30
C CYS A 410 -2.89 -12.99 -3.22
N ALA A 411 -3.12 -13.98 -4.08
CA ALA A 411 -4.38 -14.72 -4.14
C ALA A 411 -4.73 -15.39 -2.79
N PRO A 412 -6.02 -15.42 -2.40
CA PRO A 412 -7.20 -14.98 -3.15
C PRO A 412 -7.57 -13.51 -2.90
N ARG A 413 -6.68 -12.67 -2.34
CA ARG A 413 -7.00 -11.28 -2.00
C ARG A 413 -7.11 -10.41 -3.26
N PRO A 414 -7.96 -9.39 -3.26
CA PRO A 414 -8.06 -8.46 -4.38
C PRO A 414 -6.75 -7.69 -4.64
N VAL A 415 -6.45 -7.46 -5.92
CA VAL A 415 -5.34 -6.61 -6.38
C VAL A 415 -5.88 -5.67 -7.46
N LEU A 416 -5.54 -4.39 -7.37
CA LEU A 416 -5.95 -3.35 -8.33
C LEU A 416 -4.74 -2.73 -9.02
N PHE A 417 -4.65 -2.85 -10.34
CA PHE A 417 -3.70 -2.10 -11.15
C PHE A 417 -4.37 -0.88 -11.76
N THR A 418 -3.88 0.30 -11.40
CA THR A 418 -4.34 1.59 -11.92
C THR A 418 -3.20 2.25 -12.69
N ASN A 419 -3.53 2.80 -13.86
CA ASN A 419 -2.56 3.25 -14.86
C ASN A 419 -2.94 4.61 -15.46
N ALA A 420 -2.02 5.24 -16.20
CA ALA A 420 -2.34 6.37 -17.05
C ALA A 420 -1.85 6.16 -18.49
N THR A 421 -2.55 6.75 -19.47
CA THR A 421 -2.29 6.53 -20.91
C THR A 421 -0.92 6.97 -21.36
N ASP A 422 -0.37 8.05 -20.81
CA ASP A 422 0.89 8.63 -21.28
C ASP A 422 2.09 8.03 -20.52
N ASP A 423 1.84 7.26 -19.46
CA ASP A 423 2.84 6.53 -18.68
C ASP A 423 3.29 5.25 -19.40
N GLN A 424 3.75 5.38 -20.65
CA GLN A 424 4.19 4.24 -21.45
C GLN A 424 5.44 3.56 -20.87
N TRP A 425 6.22 4.30 -20.07
CA TRP A 425 7.40 3.78 -19.38
C TRP A 425 7.04 2.66 -18.39
N ALA A 426 5.88 2.76 -17.72
CA ALA A 426 5.36 1.73 -16.81
C ALA A 426 4.59 0.60 -17.51
N ASP A 427 4.55 0.57 -18.84
CA ASP A 427 3.89 -0.44 -19.66
C ASP A 427 2.41 -0.78 -19.33
N PRO A 428 1.46 0.19 -19.37
CA PRO A 428 0.06 -0.04 -19.01
C PRO A 428 -0.62 -1.24 -19.69
N PRO A 429 -0.40 -1.53 -20.99
CA PRO A 429 -0.97 -2.71 -21.62
C PRO A 429 -0.43 -4.03 -21.03
N GLY A 430 0.86 -4.07 -20.67
CA GLY A 430 1.50 -5.28 -20.15
C GLY A 430 1.06 -5.59 -18.74
N GLN A 431 0.76 -4.56 -17.95
CA GLN A 431 0.17 -4.72 -16.62
C GLN A 431 -1.19 -5.45 -16.68
N PHE A 432 -2.00 -5.24 -17.73
CA PHE A 432 -3.24 -6.00 -17.89
C PHE A 432 -2.99 -7.48 -18.25
N GLU A 433 -1.97 -7.76 -19.06
CA GLU A 433 -1.55 -9.15 -19.35
C GLU A 433 -1.04 -9.86 -18.08
N VAL A 434 -0.33 -9.15 -17.19
CA VAL A 434 0.09 -9.67 -15.89
C VAL A 434 -1.10 -10.12 -15.03
N LEU A 435 -2.18 -9.33 -14.97
CA LEU A 435 -3.39 -9.75 -14.25
C LEU A 435 -4.07 -10.97 -14.90
N LYS A 436 -4.13 -11.02 -16.23
CA LYS A 436 -4.65 -12.20 -16.94
C LYS A 436 -3.83 -13.45 -16.63
N ALA A 437 -2.50 -13.37 -16.67
CA ALA A 437 -1.61 -14.49 -16.39
C ALA A 437 -1.66 -14.96 -14.92
N ALA A 438 -2.08 -14.11 -13.97
CA ALA A 438 -2.29 -14.50 -12.57
C ALA A 438 -3.65 -15.18 -12.31
N THR A 439 -4.61 -15.04 -13.22
CA THR A 439 -6.00 -15.53 -13.07
C THR A 439 -6.13 -17.04 -12.78
N PRO A 440 -5.31 -17.95 -13.36
CA PRO A 440 -5.40 -19.39 -13.05
C PRO A 440 -5.28 -19.71 -11.56
N VAL A 441 -4.44 -18.99 -10.82
CA VAL A 441 -4.29 -19.19 -9.36
C VAL A 441 -5.54 -18.74 -8.61
N TYR A 442 -6.13 -17.61 -8.99
CA TYR A 442 -7.37 -17.13 -8.39
C TYR A 442 -8.50 -18.15 -8.58
N LYS A 443 -8.63 -18.67 -9.82
CA LYS A 443 -9.59 -19.74 -10.15
C LYS A 443 -9.34 -21.01 -9.33
N LEU A 444 -8.09 -21.45 -9.18
CA LEU A 444 -7.73 -22.59 -8.32
C LEU A 444 -8.21 -22.39 -6.87
N LEU A 445 -8.09 -21.17 -6.35
CA LEU A 445 -8.52 -20.82 -5.00
C LEU A 445 -10.04 -20.61 -4.86
N GLY A 446 -10.79 -20.72 -5.96
CA GLY A 446 -12.25 -20.62 -5.98
C GLY A 446 -12.77 -19.20 -5.99
N VAL A 447 -11.98 -18.24 -6.46
CA VAL A 447 -12.41 -16.86 -6.69
C VAL A 447 -12.11 -16.45 -8.13
N ASP A 448 -12.83 -15.44 -8.64
CA ASP A 448 -12.56 -14.93 -9.97
C ASP A 448 -11.22 -14.17 -10.02
N GLY A 449 -10.56 -14.20 -11.19
CA GLY A 449 -9.43 -13.34 -11.51
C GLY A 449 -9.90 -12.17 -12.38
N VAL A 450 -9.26 -11.99 -13.54
CA VAL A 450 -9.76 -11.10 -14.60
C VAL A 450 -10.94 -11.80 -15.30
N VAL A 451 -11.97 -11.03 -15.69
CA VAL A 451 -13.09 -11.56 -16.46
C VAL A 451 -12.60 -12.00 -17.84
N GLU A 452 -13.02 -13.19 -18.29
CA GLU A 452 -12.63 -13.73 -19.59
C GLU A 452 -13.10 -12.84 -20.74
N GLY A 453 -12.22 -12.59 -21.71
CA GLY A 453 -12.49 -11.67 -22.83
C GLY A 453 -12.52 -10.19 -22.45
N ALA A 454 -12.29 -9.82 -21.19
CA ALA A 454 -12.20 -8.43 -20.79
C ALA A 454 -11.04 -7.73 -21.49
N ALA A 455 -11.27 -6.49 -21.89
CA ALA A 455 -10.25 -5.57 -22.37
C ALA A 455 -10.32 -4.29 -21.52
N PRO A 456 -9.18 -3.61 -21.30
CA PRO A 456 -9.18 -2.32 -20.64
C PRO A 456 -10.00 -1.31 -21.43
N VAL A 457 -10.89 -0.61 -20.75
CA VAL A 457 -11.60 0.54 -21.30
C VAL A 457 -11.20 1.74 -20.46
N GLU A 458 -10.68 2.77 -21.12
CA GLU A 458 -10.26 4.01 -20.46
C GLU A 458 -11.41 4.60 -19.63
N GLY A 459 -11.10 5.05 -18.43
CA GLY A 459 -12.05 5.61 -17.47
C GLY A 459 -12.98 4.59 -16.80
N LYS A 460 -12.98 3.31 -17.21
CA LYS A 460 -13.89 2.29 -16.68
C LYS A 460 -13.15 1.25 -15.81
N LEU A 461 -13.45 1.25 -14.52
CA LEU A 461 -12.92 0.26 -13.58
C LEU A 461 -13.50 -1.12 -13.90
N THR A 462 -12.65 -2.14 -13.98
CA THR A 462 -13.13 -3.51 -14.21
C THR A 462 -13.83 -4.07 -12.98
N ASP A 463 -14.91 -4.82 -13.20
CA ASP A 463 -15.71 -5.43 -12.14
C ASP A 463 -15.17 -6.81 -11.71
N SER A 464 -13.89 -6.88 -11.35
CA SER A 464 -13.15 -8.13 -11.09
C SER A 464 -12.31 -8.05 -9.83
N ARG A 465 -11.90 -9.20 -9.27
CA ARG A 465 -11.04 -9.27 -8.08
C ARG A 465 -9.56 -9.03 -8.41
N LEU A 466 -9.18 -9.31 -9.65
CA LEU A 466 -8.00 -8.71 -10.27
C LEU A 466 -8.48 -7.51 -11.08
N GLY A 467 -8.44 -6.34 -10.45
CA GLY A 467 -8.97 -5.09 -10.99
C GLY A 467 -7.97 -4.37 -11.88
N TYR A 468 -8.48 -3.72 -12.92
CA TYR A 468 -7.70 -2.84 -13.79
C TYR A 468 -8.47 -1.53 -14.02
N TRP A 469 -7.74 -0.42 -14.05
CA TRP A 469 -8.25 0.87 -14.48
C TRP A 469 -7.14 1.69 -15.15
N ILE A 470 -7.50 2.49 -16.15
CA ILE A 470 -6.58 3.41 -16.81
C ILE A 470 -7.28 4.73 -17.10
N ARG A 471 -6.60 5.86 -16.85
CA ARG A 471 -7.08 7.21 -17.16
C ARG A 471 -6.18 7.93 -18.17
N PRO A 472 -6.67 9.01 -18.80
CA PRO A 472 -5.80 9.95 -19.48
C PRO A 472 -4.69 10.52 -18.59
N GLY A 473 -3.60 10.94 -19.24
CA GLY A 473 -2.55 11.76 -18.65
C GLY A 473 -1.28 11.00 -18.26
N LYS A 474 -0.44 11.68 -17.49
CA LYS A 474 0.93 11.27 -17.17
C LYS A 474 1.02 10.39 -15.91
N HIS A 475 2.24 9.92 -15.64
CA HIS A 475 2.65 9.26 -14.41
C HIS A 475 2.45 10.19 -13.21
N SER A 476 1.48 9.88 -12.36
CA SER A 476 1.11 10.65 -11.17
C SER A 476 0.09 9.88 -10.36
N MET A 477 -0.03 10.21 -9.07
CA MET A 477 -1.13 9.76 -8.21
C MET A 477 -1.90 10.98 -7.74
N ASN A 478 -3.19 11.05 -8.08
CA ASN A 478 -4.04 12.21 -7.80
C ASN A 478 -5.42 11.80 -7.29
N ARG A 479 -6.32 12.78 -7.12
CA ARG A 479 -7.67 12.57 -6.59
C ARG A 479 -8.55 11.65 -7.46
N ASP A 480 -8.36 11.64 -8.78
CA ASP A 480 -9.09 10.74 -9.67
C ASP A 480 -8.67 9.29 -9.45
N ASP A 481 -7.36 9.06 -9.26
CA ASP A 481 -6.84 7.74 -8.90
C ASP A 481 -7.43 7.28 -7.55
N TRP A 482 -7.43 8.16 -6.54
CA TRP A 482 -8.00 7.87 -5.22
C TRP A 482 -9.49 7.57 -5.24
N ALA A 483 -10.27 8.25 -6.07
CA ALA A 483 -11.69 7.95 -6.23
C ALA A 483 -11.90 6.48 -6.65
N VAL A 484 -11.04 5.98 -7.55
CA VAL A 484 -11.07 4.58 -8.01
C VAL A 484 -10.54 3.62 -6.94
N PHE A 485 -9.51 4.01 -6.18
CA PHE A 485 -8.97 3.19 -5.09
C PHE A 485 -10.05 2.95 -4.02
N ILE A 486 -10.75 4.02 -3.65
CA ILE A 486 -11.85 3.99 -2.68
C ILE A 486 -13.03 3.19 -3.25
N GLN A 487 -13.45 3.43 -4.50
CA GLN A 487 -14.52 2.65 -5.14
C GLN A 487 -14.22 1.15 -5.12
N TYR A 488 -12.98 0.75 -5.40
CA TYR A 488 -12.58 -0.64 -5.38
C TYR A 488 -12.50 -1.20 -3.96
N ALA A 489 -11.98 -0.43 -3.00
CA ALA A 489 -11.97 -0.79 -1.60
C ALA A 489 -13.38 -0.92 -1.02
N ASP A 490 -14.33 -0.10 -1.45
CA ASP A 490 -15.73 -0.19 -1.05
C ASP A 490 -16.33 -1.54 -1.45
N LYS A 491 -15.96 -2.07 -2.63
CA LYS A 491 -16.43 -3.38 -3.07
C LYS A 491 -15.82 -4.54 -2.28
N TRP A 492 -14.54 -4.45 -1.92
CA TRP A 492 -13.79 -5.62 -1.43
C TRP A 492 -13.45 -5.59 0.05
N LEU A 493 -13.58 -4.45 0.73
CA LEU A 493 -13.29 -4.26 2.14
C LEU A 493 -14.50 -3.76 2.95
N LYS A 494 -15.68 -3.55 2.36
CA LYS A 494 -16.89 -3.21 3.12
C LYS A 494 -17.88 -4.36 3.19
#